data_AF-A0A845GK65-F1
#
_entry.id   AF-A0A845GK65-F1
#
_cell.length_a   1.000
_cell.length_b   1.000
_cell.length_c   1.000
_cell.angle_alpha   90.00
_cell.angle_beta   90.00
_cell.angle_gamma   90.00
#
_symmetry.space_group_name_H-M   'P 1'
#
loop_
_entity.id
_entity.type
_entity.pdbx_description
1 polymer ?
#
loop_
_entity_poly.entity_id
_entity_poly.type
_entity_poly.pdbx_seq_one_letter_code
_entity_poly.pdbx_strand_id
1 'polypeptide(L)'
;ALAALAVTMVLGGLLAGAFAWPGATGWPLARLTDLHAMWGLQGWVGLLVIAIAFQVVPMFMVTPPYPALLTGCYTTAMFLLLTASSLSSGLQGPARLFHEACTVLLGAGYGVFGACTLYLLARRTRPTADPTTLYWRTAMASVLAALVVWLWPAESNARPLLLGVLLVAGVAQSAIHGMLYKIVPFLTWYHLREEAPSPGHKLPGINKIIPESRAKWQFWAHAAALLLLVAACLRPDALARPAAALMCVACLWLWYNLATAARLYWRLRPASGSPLSVTAPT
;
A
#
# COMPACT_ATOMS: atom_id res chain seq x y z
N ALA A 1 0.36 2.84 13.23
CA ALA A 1 -0.07 3.51 11.98
C ALA A 1 -0.64 4.91 12.24
N LEU A 2 -1.77 5.09 12.94
CA LEU A 2 -2.36 6.43 13.14
C LEU A 2 -1.45 7.42 13.88
N ALA A 3 -0.79 6.99 14.97
CA ALA A 3 0.20 7.83 15.64
C ALA A 3 1.36 8.24 14.69
N ALA A 4 1.83 7.31 13.86
CA ALA A 4 2.87 7.61 12.87
C ALA A 4 2.38 8.56 11.77
N LEU A 5 1.10 8.48 11.36
CA LEU A 5 0.48 9.45 10.47
C LEU A 5 0.47 10.84 11.11
N ALA A 6 0.09 10.96 12.38
CA ALA A 6 0.11 12.25 13.09
C ALA A 6 1.53 12.85 13.10
N VAL A 7 2.56 12.05 13.41
CA VAL A 7 3.97 12.49 13.34
C VAL A 7 4.34 12.92 11.91
N THR A 8 3.94 12.14 10.90
CA THR A 8 4.18 12.47 9.48
C THR A 8 3.54 13.81 9.09
N MET A 9 2.30 14.05 9.52
CA MET A 9 1.57 15.30 9.26
C MET A 9 2.23 16.49 9.95
N VAL A 10 2.67 16.33 11.20
CA VAL A 10 3.43 17.38 11.91
C VAL A 10 4.72 17.71 11.17
N LEU A 11 5.53 16.70 10.82
CA LEU A 11 6.76 16.91 10.06
C LEU A 11 6.50 17.55 8.69
N GLY A 12 5.43 17.15 8.00
CA GLY A 12 5.02 17.74 6.73
C GLY A 12 4.57 19.20 6.88
N GLY A 13 3.85 19.52 7.95
CA GLY A 13 3.47 20.89 8.29
C GLY A 13 4.67 21.78 8.62
N LEU A 14 5.67 21.24 9.33
CA LEU A 14 6.94 21.94 9.57
C LEU A 14 7.67 22.21 8.25
N LEU A 15 7.78 21.21 7.37
CA LEU A 15 8.39 21.39 6.05
C LEU A 15 7.63 22.44 5.21
N ALA A 16 6.31 22.35 5.16
CA ALA A 16 5.47 23.33 4.45
C ALA A 16 5.64 24.74 5.02
N GLY A 17 5.68 24.89 6.33
CA GLY A 17 5.93 26.16 7.01
C GLY A 17 7.31 26.75 6.67
N ALA A 18 8.35 25.91 6.60
CA ALA A 18 9.69 26.36 6.23
C ALA A 18 9.75 26.89 4.77
N PHE A 19 8.97 26.32 3.85
CA PHE A 19 8.85 26.84 2.49
C PHE A 19 7.94 28.07 2.39
N ALA A 20 6.89 28.16 3.21
CA ALA A 20 5.97 29.30 3.23
C ALA A 20 6.59 30.56 3.86
N TRP A 21 7.47 30.39 4.85
CA TRP A 21 8.19 31.48 5.51
C TRP A 21 9.71 31.25 5.50
N PRO A 22 10.37 31.42 4.34
CA PRO A 22 11.81 31.26 4.23
C PRO A 22 12.56 32.19 5.20
N GLY A 23 13.50 31.64 5.97
CA GLY A 23 14.32 32.41 6.92
C GLY A 23 13.69 32.68 8.29
N ALA A 24 12.39 32.39 8.49
CA ALA A 24 11.75 32.51 9.80
C ALA A 24 12.21 31.43 10.79
N THR A 25 12.65 30.27 10.28
CA THR A 25 13.06 29.12 11.09
C THR A 25 14.37 28.54 10.56
N GLY A 26 15.39 28.41 11.42
CA GLY A 26 16.70 27.82 11.08
C GLY A 26 16.69 26.28 11.09
N TRP A 27 15.62 25.66 10.59
CA TRP A 27 15.38 24.22 10.75
C TRP A 27 16.26 23.35 9.84
N PRO A 28 16.67 22.15 10.30
CA PRO A 28 17.47 21.22 9.50
C PRO A 28 16.59 20.50 8.46
N LEU A 29 16.33 21.15 7.33
CA LEU A 29 15.37 20.69 6.31
C LEU A 29 15.64 19.28 5.78
N ALA A 30 16.91 18.91 5.57
CA ALA A 30 17.28 17.57 5.11
C ALA A 30 16.84 16.50 6.12
N ARG A 31 17.18 16.68 7.39
CA ARG A 31 16.78 15.77 8.47
C ARG A 31 15.26 15.71 8.64
N LEU A 32 14.57 16.84 8.55
CA LEU A 32 13.10 16.85 8.62
C LEU A 32 12.46 16.11 7.44
N THR A 33 13.02 16.24 6.25
CA THR A 33 12.58 15.52 5.05
C THR A 33 12.77 14.01 5.21
N ASP A 34 13.94 13.59 5.67
CA ASP A 34 14.25 12.18 5.93
C ASP A 34 13.31 11.59 6.99
N LEU A 35 13.10 12.31 8.09
CA LEU A 35 12.16 11.90 9.13
C LEU A 35 10.72 11.83 8.61
N HIS A 36 10.27 12.82 7.83
CA HIS A 36 8.94 12.82 7.23
C HIS A 36 8.73 11.59 6.34
N ALA A 37 9.69 11.30 5.46
CA ALA A 37 9.64 10.13 4.59
C ALA A 37 9.67 8.83 5.39
N MET A 38 10.52 8.73 6.42
CA MET A 38 10.64 7.55 7.28
C MET A 38 9.34 7.28 8.04
N TRP A 39 8.76 8.29 8.69
CA TRP A 39 7.50 8.18 9.42
C TRP A 39 6.31 7.92 8.50
N GLY A 40 6.27 8.54 7.32
CA GLY A 40 5.18 8.36 6.35
C GLY A 40 5.19 6.98 5.71
N LEU A 41 6.35 6.53 5.21
CA LEU A 41 6.44 5.27 4.48
C LEU A 41 6.53 4.06 5.41
N GLN A 42 7.38 4.10 6.44
CA GLN A 42 7.57 2.96 7.32
C GLN A 42 6.52 2.99 8.44
N GLY A 43 6.38 4.12 9.12
CA GLY A 43 5.47 4.25 10.27
C GLY A 43 3.98 4.21 9.92
N TRP A 44 3.54 5.04 8.97
CA TRP A 44 2.14 5.10 8.59
C TRP A 44 1.79 3.99 7.61
N VAL A 45 2.33 4.03 6.38
CA VAL A 45 1.99 3.08 5.32
C VAL A 45 2.42 1.66 5.70
N GLY A 46 3.70 1.47 6.09
CA GLY A 46 4.27 0.17 6.41
C GLY A 46 3.54 -0.54 7.56
N LEU A 47 3.38 0.12 8.71
CA LEU A 47 2.66 -0.50 9.85
C LEU A 47 1.18 -0.73 9.55
N LEU A 48 0.54 0.12 8.74
CA LEU A 48 -0.85 -0.10 8.32
C LEU A 48 -0.95 -1.36 7.44
N VAL A 49 -0.07 -1.50 6.46
CA VAL A 49 0.00 -2.68 5.59
C VAL A 49 0.24 -3.95 6.41
N ILE A 50 1.19 -3.93 7.35
CA ILE A 50 1.47 -5.08 8.23
C ILE A 50 0.22 -5.47 9.03
N ALA A 51 -0.39 -4.51 9.74
CA ALA A 51 -1.53 -4.78 10.60
C ALA A 51 -2.73 -5.35 9.81
N ILE A 52 -3.01 -4.79 8.63
CA ILE A 52 -4.11 -5.27 7.78
C ILE A 52 -3.76 -6.63 7.16
N ALA A 53 -2.51 -6.86 6.75
CA ALA A 53 -2.05 -8.09 6.12
C ALA A 53 -2.38 -9.34 6.94
N PHE A 54 -2.26 -9.26 8.27
CA PHE A 54 -2.56 -10.37 9.17
C PHE A 54 -3.97 -10.92 9.03
N GLN A 55 -4.93 -10.06 8.66
CA GLN A 55 -6.30 -10.48 8.40
C GLN A 55 -6.55 -10.73 6.91
N VAL A 56 -6.16 -9.79 6.04
CA VAL A 56 -6.60 -9.81 4.64
C VAL A 56 -5.89 -10.87 3.80
N VAL A 57 -4.63 -11.19 4.10
CA VAL A 57 -3.87 -12.19 3.32
C VAL A 57 -4.38 -13.61 3.60
N PRO A 58 -4.60 -14.06 4.84
CA PRO A 58 -5.25 -15.35 5.11
C PRO A 58 -6.68 -15.40 4.56
N MET A 59 -7.48 -14.36 4.81
CA MET A 59 -8.90 -14.35 4.49
C MET A 59 -9.20 -14.26 2.98
N PHE A 60 -8.58 -13.34 2.25
CA PHE A 60 -8.91 -13.10 0.84
C PHE A 60 -8.07 -13.90 -0.16
N MET A 61 -6.89 -14.38 0.25
CA MET A 61 -5.98 -15.14 -0.62
C MET A 61 -5.86 -16.61 -0.19
N VAL A 62 -6.61 -17.03 0.84
CA VAL A 62 -6.71 -18.43 1.30
C VAL A 62 -5.32 -19.03 1.57
N THR A 63 -4.58 -18.33 2.42
CA THR A 63 -3.26 -18.75 2.91
C THR A 63 -3.38 -19.24 4.35
N PRO A 64 -2.40 -20.02 4.86
CA PRO A 64 -2.29 -20.25 6.29
C PRO A 64 -2.19 -18.92 7.07
N PRO A 65 -2.64 -18.87 8.33
CA PRO A 65 -2.48 -17.67 9.15
C PRO A 65 -0.99 -17.34 9.37
N TYR A 66 -0.70 -16.07 9.66
CA TYR A 66 0.64 -15.67 10.06
C TYR A 66 1.05 -16.36 11.38
N PRO A 67 2.35 -16.64 11.58
CA PRO A 67 2.84 -17.17 12.84
C PRO A 67 2.60 -16.16 13.98
N ALA A 68 2.36 -16.68 15.20
CA ALA A 68 2.03 -15.87 16.38
C ALA A 68 3.08 -14.77 16.70
N LEU A 69 4.36 -15.04 16.38
CA LEU A 69 5.45 -14.09 16.54
C LEU A 69 5.26 -12.80 15.73
N LEU A 70 4.56 -12.88 14.59
CA LEU A 70 4.27 -11.71 13.75
C LEU A 70 2.95 -11.04 14.12
N THR A 71 1.98 -11.74 14.70
CA THR A 71 0.66 -11.17 15.01
C THR A 71 0.54 -10.56 16.42
N GLY A 72 1.50 -10.84 17.32
CA GLY A 72 1.56 -10.28 18.68
C GLY A 72 2.08 -8.83 18.74
N CYS A 73 3.11 -8.59 19.57
CA CYS A 73 3.70 -7.26 19.76
C CYS A 73 4.51 -6.72 18.56
N TYR A 74 4.46 -7.38 17.41
CA TYR A 74 5.31 -7.09 16.26
C TYR A 74 5.17 -5.66 15.74
N THR A 75 3.95 -5.18 15.51
CA THR A 75 3.68 -3.81 15.03
C THR A 75 4.11 -2.76 16.06
N THR A 76 3.94 -3.04 17.35
CA THR A 76 4.43 -2.21 18.45
C THR A 76 5.95 -2.17 18.49
N ALA A 77 6.63 -3.32 18.35
CA ALA A 77 8.08 -3.39 18.30
C ALA A 77 8.65 -2.62 17.11
N MET A 78 8.04 -2.73 15.93
CA MET A 78 8.41 -1.95 14.75
C MET A 78 8.22 -0.45 14.97
N PHE A 79 7.13 -0.04 15.63
CA PHE A 79 6.90 1.37 15.98
C PHE A 79 7.96 1.91 16.96
N LEU A 80 8.31 1.12 17.98
CA LEU A 80 9.34 1.49 18.96
C LEU A 80 10.73 1.56 18.31
N LEU A 81 11.07 0.62 17.43
CA LEU A 81 12.31 0.66 16.65
C LEU A 81 12.36 1.86 15.70
N LEU A 82 11.24 2.22 15.07
CA LEU A 82 11.14 3.43 14.26
C LEU A 82 11.35 4.70 15.10
N THR A 83 10.75 4.75 16.29
CA THR A 83 10.92 5.85 17.24
C THR A 83 12.37 5.97 17.69
N ALA A 84 12.99 4.85 18.08
CA ALA A 84 14.39 4.79 18.47
C ALA A 84 15.32 5.22 17.32
N SER A 85 15.05 4.77 16.08
CA SER A 85 15.79 5.18 14.88
C SER A 85 15.65 6.69 14.62
N SER A 86 14.44 7.23 14.80
CA SER A 86 14.15 8.66 14.64
C SER A 86 14.91 9.51 15.66
N LEU A 87 14.86 9.15 16.94
CA LEU A 87 15.52 9.89 18.02
C LEU A 87 17.05 9.79 17.94
N SER A 88 17.57 8.62 17.56
CA SER A 88 19.01 8.37 17.43
C SER A 88 19.65 8.94 16.18
N SER A 89 18.88 9.44 15.21
CA SER A 89 19.38 9.96 13.91
C SER A 89 20.40 11.10 14.00
N GLY A 90 20.54 11.76 15.16
CA GLY A 90 21.54 12.81 15.39
C GLY A 90 22.77 12.36 16.18
N LEU A 91 22.82 11.10 16.62
CA LEU A 91 23.93 10.58 17.41
C LEU A 91 25.20 10.42 16.56
N GLN A 92 26.35 10.73 17.15
CA GLN A 92 27.66 10.66 16.52
C GLN A 92 28.64 9.83 17.38
N GLY A 93 29.81 9.50 16.82
CA GLY A 93 30.83 8.72 17.53
C GLY A 93 30.35 7.30 17.90
N PRO A 94 30.76 6.74 19.05
CA PRO A 94 30.38 5.40 19.47
C PRO A 94 28.86 5.18 19.58
N ALA A 95 28.10 6.24 19.89
CA ALA A 95 26.64 6.18 20.00
C ALA A 95 25.93 5.98 18.63
N ARG A 96 26.63 6.20 17.50
CA ARG A 96 26.13 5.90 16.16
C ARG A 96 25.82 4.41 15.98
N LEU A 97 26.54 3.52 16.67
CA LEU A 97 26.27 2.08 16.63
C LEU A 97 24.84 1.75 17.09
N PHE A 98 24.30 2.49 18.05
CA PHE A 98 22.91 2.31 18.47
C PHE A 98 21.92 2.66 17.35
N HIS A 99 22.15 3.76 16.62
CA HIS A 99 21.34 4.15 15.48
C HIS A 99 21.39 3.08 14.36
N GLU A 100 22.59 2.59 14.05
CA GLU A 100 22.80 1.54 13.04
C GLU A 100 22.12 0.23 13.46
N ALA A 101 22.21 -0.16 14.74
CA ALA A 101 21.51 -1.33 15.25
C ALA A 101 19.98 -1.18 15.14
N CYS A 102 19.42 -0.03 15.53
CA CYS A 102 17.98 0.21 15.40
C CYS A 102 17.50 0.17 13.96
N THR A 103 18.24 0.79 13.03
CA THR A 103 17.88 0.83 11.61
C THR A 103 18.00 -0.53 10.94
N VAL A 104 19.05 -1.31 11.25
CA VAL A 104 19.19 -2.71 10.78
C VAL A 104 18.07 -3.59 11.31
N LEU A 105 17.74 -3.50 12.60
CA LEU A 105 16.64 -4.26 13.19
C LEU A 105 15.28 -3.88 12.59
N LEU A 106 15.05 -2.60 12.33
CA LEU A 106 13.84 -2.12 11.66
C LEU A 106 13.73 -2.67 10.23
N GLY A 107 14.82 -2.58 9.44
CA GLY A 107 14.89 -3.13 8.09
C GLY A 107 14.70 -4.65 8.07
N ALA A 108 15.36 -5.36 8.99
CA ALA A 108 15.22 -6.81 9.16
C ALA A 108 13.77 -7.19 9.49
N GLY A 109 13.08 -6.43 10.34
CA GLY A 109 11.66 -6.58 10.59
C GLY A 109 10.85 -6.55 9.30
N TYR A 110 10.91 -5.44 8.53
CA TYR A 110 10.22 -5.38 7.24
C TYR A 110 10.58 -6.52 6.29
N GLY A 111 11.84 -6.97 6.30
CA GLY A 111 12.30 -8.12 5.53
C GLY A 111 11.64 -9.44 5.96
N VAL A 112 11.58 -9.72 7.26
CA VAL A 112 10.90 -10.90 7.82
C VAL A 112 9.43 -10.88 7.46
N PHE A 113 8.75 -9.73 7.60
CA PHE A 113 7.36 -9.58 7.20
C PHE A 113 7.16 -9.86 5.69
N GLY A 114 7.98 -9.25 4.83
CA GLY A 114 7.90 -9.43 3.38
C GLY A 114 8.14 -10.88 2.94
N ALA A 115 9.19 -11.51 3.47
CA ALA A 115 9.54 -12.89 3.19
C ALA A 115 8.47 -13.87 3.70
N CYS A 116 7.97 -13.67 4.93
CA CYS A 116 6.90 -14.49 5.50
C CYS A 116 5.62 -14.39 4.65
N THR A 117 5.24 -13.17 4.25
CA THR A 117 4.07 -12.96 3.41
C THR A 117 4.20 -13.67 2.06
N LEU A 118 5.36 -13.57 1.39
CA LEU A 118 5.61 -14.29 0.14
C LEU A 118 5.54 -15.81 0.32
N TYR A 119 6.10 -16.32 1.41
CA TYR A 119 6.04 -17.74 1.77
C TYR A 119 4.59 -18.21 1.98
N LEU A 120 3.76 -17.44 2.70
CA LEU A 120 2.34 -17.75 2.86
C LEU A 120 1.60 -17.71 1.52
N LEU A 121 1.89 -16.72 0.67
CA LEU A 121 1.33 -16.60 -0.68
C LEU A 121 1.80 -17.72 -1.63
N ALA A 122 2.91 -18.39 -1.35
CA ALA A 122 3.35 -19.57 -2.10
C ALA A 122 2.56 -20.83 -1.68
N ARG A 123 2.03 -20.86 -0.45
CA ARG A 123 1.27 -21.97 0.14
C ARG A 123 -0.25 -21.80 0.09
N ARG A 124 -0.73 -20.85 -0.71
CA ARG A 124 -2.16 -20.68 -1.01
C ARG A 124 -2.74 -21.96 -1.60
N THR A 125 -3.98 -22.27 -1.25
CA THR A 125 -4.70 -23.45 -1.75
C THR A 125 -5.29 -23.27 -3.15
N ARG A 126 -5.58 -22.03 -3.58
CA ARG A 126 -6.08 -21.76 -4.93
C ARG A 126 -4.97 -21.91 -5.99
N PRO A 127 -5.21 -22.67 -7.08
CA PRO A 127 -4.18 -23.04 -8.04
C PRO A 127 -3.68 -21.87 -8.89
N THR A 128 -4.53 -20.90 -9.22
CA THR A 128 -4.15 -19.74 -10.03
C THR A 128 -4.03 -18.48 -9.17
N ALA A 129 -3.00 -17.67 -9.45
CA ALA A 129 -2.86 -16.36 -8.84
C ALA A 129 -3.88 -15.40 -9.44
N ASP A 130 -4.77 -14.90 -8.59
CA ASP A 130 -5.68 -13.82 -8.92
C ASP A 130 -4.94 -12.46 -8.89
N PRO A 131 -5.50 -11.37 -9.45
CA PRO A 131 -4.86 -10.06 -9.47
C PRO A 131 -4.38 -9.59 -8.09
N THR A 132 -5.19 -9.81 -7.06
CA THR A 132 -4.85 -9.44 -5.69
C THR A 132 -3.61 -10.16 -5.19
N THR A 133 -3.50 -11.47 -5.42
CA THR A 133 -2.27 -12.22 -5.14
C THR A 133 -1.06 -11.65 -5.88
N LEU A 134 -1.21 -11.36 -7.17
CA LEU A 134 -0.12 -10.83 -8.00
C LEU A 134 0.38 -9.49 -7.46
N TYR A 135 -0.54 -8.59 -7.15
CA TYR A 135 -0.25 -7.30 -6.54
C TYR A 135 0.46 -7.41 -5.18
N TRP A 136 0.02 -8.32 -4.31
CA TRP A 136 0.68 -8.53 -3.03
C TRP A 136 2.06 -9.17 -3.15
N ARG A 137 2.26 -10.08 -4.12
CA ARG A 137 3.60 -10.58 -4.45
C ARG A 137 4.52 -9.45 -4.91
N THR A 138 4.04 -8.56 -5.78
CA THR A 138 4.80 -7.38 -6.20
C THR A 138 5.13 -6.48 -5.01
N ALA A 139 4.15 -6.18 -4.15
CA ALA A 139 4.39 -5.36 -2.96
C ALA A 139 5.50 -5.94 -2.07
N MET A 140 5.42 -7.24 -1.74
CA MET A 140 6.43 -7.85 -0.88
C MET A 140 7.79 -8.00 -1.57
N ALA A 141 7.81 -8.29 -2.87
CA ALA A 141 9.04 -8.30 -3.65
C ALA A 141 9.69 -6.91 -3.68
N SER A 142 8.89 -5.83 -3.77
CA SER A 142 9.39 -4.46 -3.67
C SER A 142 9.92 -4.09 -2.28
N VAL A 143 9.35 -4.62 -1.19
CA VAL A 143 9.94 -4.50 0.16
C VAL A 143 11.35 -5.10 0.19
N LEU A 144 11.49 -6.35 -0.29
CA LEU A 144 12.79 -7.03 -0.29
C LEU A 144 13.80 -6.34 -1.22
N ALA A 145 13.36 -5.90 -2.40
CA ALA A 145 14.20 -5.13 -3.31
C ALA A 145 14.64 -3.79 -2.69
N ALA A 146 13.76 -3.11 -1.93
CA ALA A 146 14.12 -1.87 -1.24
C ALA A 146 15.20 -2.12 -0.17
N LEU A 147 15.18 -3.26 0.53
CA LEU A 147 16.25 -3.63 1.47
C LEU A 147 17.58 -3.89 0.75
N VAL A 148 17.56 -4.54 -0.42
CA VAL A 148 18.76 -4.72 -1.25
C VAL A 148 19.31 -3.37 -1.71
N VAL A 149 18.44 -2.46 -2.18
CA VAL A 149 18.83 -1.10 -2.59
C VAL A 149 19.35 -0.29 -1.39
N TRP A 150 18.80 -0.47 -0.21
CA TRP A 150 19.27 0.21 1.01
C TRP A 150 20.71 -0.17 1.35
N LEU A 151 21.09 -1.44 1.17
CA LEU A 151 22.45 -1.94 1.36
C LEU A 151 23.40 -1.57 0.21
N TRP A 152 22.89 -1.04 -0.90
CA TRP A 152 23.72 -0.67 -2.05
C TRP A 152 24.57 0.58 -1.71
N PRO A 153 25.92 0.50 -1.77
CA PRO A 153 26.80 1.61 -1.38
C PRO A 153 26.87 2.76 -2.40
N ALA A 154 25.98 2.82 -3.40
CA ALA A 154 26.05 3.85 -4.44
C ALA A 154 25.72 5.24 -3.89
N GLU A 155 26.72 6.14 -3.94
CA GLU A 155 26.57 7.58 -3.70
C GLU A 155 26.01 8.28 -4.94
N SER A 156 24.77 7.96 -5.29
CA SER A 156 24.06 8.65 -6.37
C SER A 156 22.63 8.98 -5.95
N ASN A 157 22.05 10.00 -6.59
CA ASN A 157 20.63 10.33 -6.45
C ASN A 157 19.71 9.15 -6.83
N ALA A 158 20.22 8.13 -7.52
CA ALA A 158 19.45 6.94 -7.89
C ALA A 158 18.99 6.14 -6.66
N ARG A 159 19.81 6.03 -5.61
CA ARG A 159 19.45 5.22 -4.42
C ARG A 159 18.20 5.71 -3.70
N PRO A 160 18.09 6.99 -3.27
CA PRO A 160 16.87 7.49 -2.64
C PRO A 160 15.66 7.46 -3.59
N LEU A 161 15.85 7.69 -4.90
CA LEU A 161 14.78 7.58 -5.89
C LEU A 161 14.27 6.14 -6.04
N LEU A 162 15.16 5.15 -6.09
CA LEU A 162 14.81 3.73 -6.14
C LEU A 162 14.03 3.31 -4.90
N LEU A 163 14.48 3.72 -3.70
CA LEU A 163 13.76 3.47 -2.46
C LEU A 163 12.35 4.08 -2.51
N GLY A 164 12.23 5.33 -2.97
CA GLY A 164 10.93 5.99 -3.15
C GLY A 164 10.01 5.25 -4.12
N VAL A 165 10.50 4.89 -5.31
CA VAL A 165 9.74 4.14 -6.33
C VAL A 165 9.31 2.78 -5.80
N LEU A 166 10.22 2.03 -5.17
CA LEU A 166 9.91 0.70 -4.65
C LEU A 166 8.91 0.77 -3.49
N LEU A 167 9.05 1.71 -2.55
CA LEU A 167 8.15 1.81 -1.40
C LEU A 167 6.78 2.41 -1.78
N VAL A 168 6.73 3.39 -2.68
CA VAL A 168 5.47 4.04 -3.08
C VAL A 168 4.77 3.25 -4.17
N ALA A 169 5.35 3.12 -5.36
CA ALA A 169 4.71 2.44 -6.48
C ALA A 169 4.77 0.91 -6.33
N GLY A 170 5.86 0.39 -5.78
CA GLY A 170 6.05 -1.04 -5.57
C GLY A 170 5.23 -1.57 -4.40
N VAL A 171 5.36 -1.00 -3.19
CA VAL A 171 4.65 -1.49 -1.99
C VAL A 171 3.26 -0.87 -1.86
N ALA A 172 3.18 0.44 -1.62
CA ALA A 172 1.92 1.09 -1.22
C ALA A 172 0.85 0.96 -2.32
N GLN A 173 1.18 1.40 -3.54
CA GLN A 173 0.26 1.39 -4.67
C GLN A 173 -0.16 -0.04 -5.04
N SER A 174 0.77 -1.00 -5.09
CA SER A 174 0.43 -2.40 -5.39
C SER A 174 -0.49 -3.00 -4.33
N ALA A 175 -0.21 -2.81 -3.04
CA ALA A 175 -1.07 -3.31 -1.96
C ALA A 175 -2.49 -2.70 -2.05
N ILE A 176 -2.58 -1.38 -2.29
CA ILE A 176 -3.84 -0.67 -2.47
C ILE A 176 -4.61 -1.21 -3.68
N HIS A 177 -3.96 -1.31 -4.85
CA HIS A 177 -4.58 -1.81 -6.08
C HIS A 177 -5.14 -3.22 -5.90
N GLY A 178 -4.33 -4.13 -5.32
CA GLY A 178 -4.74 -5.50 -5.04
C GLY A 178 -5.97 -5.58 -4.14
N MET A 179 -6.03 -4.72 -3.11
CA MET A 179 -7.17 -4.66 -2.18
C MET A 179 -8.40 -4.00 -2.80
N LEU A 180 -8.25 -2.95 -3.62
CA LEU A 180 -9.37 -2.32 -4.32
C LEU A 180 -10.10 -3.31 -5.23
N TYR A 181 -9.37 -4.22 -5.89
CA TYR A 181 -9.97 -5.30 -6.70
C TYR A 181 -10.69 -6.39 -5.89
N LYS A 182 -10.55 -6.43 -4.56
CA LYS A 182 -11.39 -7.26 -3.67
C LYS A 182 -12.53 -6.46 -3.07
N ILE A 183 -12.20 -5.31 -2.50
CA ILE A 183 -13.12 -4.50 -1.69
C ILE A 183 -14.23 -3.93 -2.57
N VAL A 184 -13.90 -3.32 -3.71
CA VAL A 184 -14.93 -2.65 -4.53
C VAL A 184 -15.96 -3.64 -5.09
N PRO A 185 -15.57 -4.76 -5.73
CA PRO A 185 -16.54 -5.77 -6.16
C PRO A 185 -17.35 -6.37 -5.01
N PHE A 186 -16.73 -6.61 -3.84
CA PHE A 186 -17.42 -7.11 -2.66
C PHE A 186 -18.49 -6.12 -2.17
N LEU A 187 -18.13 -4.85 -1.99
CA LEU A 187 -19.06 -3.82 -1.52
C LEU A 187 -20.20 -3.58 -2.52
N THR A 188 -19.90 -3.54 -3.82
CA THR A 188 -20.93 -3.43 -4.86
C THR A 188 -21.92 -4.59 -4.78
N TRP A 189 -21.44 -5.82 -4.65
CA TRP A 189 -22.32 -6.98 -4.51
C TRP A 189 -23.10 -6.96 -3.20
N TYR A 190 -22.44 -6.62 -2.09
CA TYR A 190 -23.03 -6.60 -0.75
C TYR A 190 -24.20 -5.61 -0.67
N HIS A 191 -24.00 -4.36 -1.09
CA HIS A 191 -25.08 -3.36 -1.08
C HIS A 191 -26.21 -3.71 -2.04
N LEU A 192 -25.92 -4.23 -3.26
CA LEU A 192 -26.98 -4.70 -4.16
C LEU A 192 -27.81 -5.84 -3.56
N ARG A 193 -27.19 -6.68 -2.72
CA ARG A 193 -27.87 -7.78 -2.04
C ARG A 193 -28.70 -7.30 -0.85
N GLU A 194 -28.20 -6.32 -0.10
CA GLU A 194 -28.92 -5.71 1.01
C GLU A 194 -30.17 -4.94 0.51
N GLU A 195 -30.06 -4.27 -0.64
CA GLU A 195 -31.16 -3.53 -1.26
C GLU A 195 -32.09 -4.43 -2.10
N ALA A 196 -31.79 -5.71 -2.29
CA ALA A 196 -32.54 -6.58 -3.17
C ALA A 196 -34.01 -6.76 -2.69
N PRO A 197 -35.02 -6.60 -3.57
CA PRO A 197 -36.44 -6.69 -3.17
C PRO A 197 -36.85 -8.05 -2.62
N SER A 198 -36.13 -9.12 -2.99
CA SER A 198 -36.38 -10.46 -2.48
C SER A 198 -35.09 -11.28 -2.43
N PRO A 199 -35.01 -12.30 -1.54
CA PRO A 199 -33.83 -13.17 -1.42
C PRO A 199 -33.45 -13.91 -2.71
N GLY A 200 -34.39 -14.06 -3.66
CA GLY A 200 -34.20 -14.75 -4.94
C GLY A 200 -33.82 -13.84 -6.11
N HIS A 201 -33.66 -12.52 -5.90
CA HIS A 201 -33.31 -11.60 -6.96
C HIS A 201 -31.92 -11.94 -7.56
N LYS A 202 -31.86 -12.14 -8.88
CA LYS A 202 -30.62 -12.56 -9.56
C LYS A 202 -29.65 -11.39 -9.66
N LEU A 203 -28.63 -11.40 -8.81
CA LEU A 203 -27.54 -10.43 -8.84
C LEU A 203 -26.33 -10.94 -9.63
N PRO A 204 -25.54 -10.05 -10.27
CA PRO A 204 -24.30 -10.47 -10.89
C PRO A 204 -23.35 -11.03 -9.82
N GLY A 205 -22.73 -12.17 -10.13
CA GLY A 205 -21.67 -12.70 -9.26
C GLY A 205 -20.50 -11.71 -9.14
N ILE A 206 -19.79 -11.71 -8.01
CA ILE A 206 -18.69 -10.78 -7.71
C ILE A 206 -17.67 -10.70 -8.85
N ASN A 207 -17.33 -11.83 -9.46
CA ASN A 207 -16.36 -11.93 -10.57
C ASN A 207 -16.83 -11.26 -11.88
N LYS A 208 -18.11 -10.90 -11.99
CA LYS A 208 -18.70 -10.18 -13.13
C LYS A 208 -18.74 -8.67 -12.93
N ILE A 209 -18.62 -8.18 -11.69
CA ILE A 209 -18.60 -6.74 -11.37
C ILE A 209 -17.31 -6.11 -11.91
N ILE A 210 -16.17 -6.74 -11.63
CA ILE A 210 -14.90 -6.47 -12.31
C ILE A 210 -14.34 -7.81 -12.78
N PRO A 211 -14.32 -8.07 -14.10
CA PRO A 211 -13.73 -9.28 -14.65
C PRO A 211 -12.26 -9.42 -14.26
N GLU A 212 -11.88 -10.62 -13.80
CA GLU A 212 -10.51 -10.91 -13.36
C GLU A 212 -9.47 -10.64 -14.46
N SER A 213 -9.80 -10.92 -15.72
CA SER A 213 -8.93 -10.65 -16.87
C SER A 213 -8.59 -9.17 -17.03
N ARG A 214 -9.55 -8.27 -16.80
CA ARG A 214 -9.33 -6.82 -16.87
C ARG A 214 -8.42 -6.34 -15.75
N ALA A 215 -8.58 -6.89 -14.55
CA ALA A 215 -7.70 -6.60 -13.42
C ALA A 215 -6.28 -7.18 -13.63
N LYS A 216 -6.15 -8.35 -14.26
CA LYS A 216 -4.84 -8.93 -14.64
C LYS A 216 -4.09 -8.08 -15.67
N TRP A 217 -4.77 -7.60 -16.70
CA TRP A 217 -4.14 -6.71 -17.69
C TRP A 217 -3.68 -5.39 -17.07
N GLN A 218 -4.50 -4.79 -16.21
CA GLN A 218 -4.10 -3.59 -15.49
C GLN A 218 -2.93 -3.87 -14.52
N PHE A 219 -2.87 -5.05 -13.89
CA PHE A 219 -1.69 -5.47 -13.12
C PHE A 219 -0.42 -5.51 -13.98
N TRP A 220 -0.47 -6.11 -15.17
CA TRP A 220 0.71 -6.18 -16.04
C TRP A 220 1.16 -4.79 -16.51
N ALA A 221 0.22 -3.88 -16.79
CA ALA A 221 0.55 -2.49 -17.08
C ALA A 221 1.24 -1.80 -15.88
N HIS A 222 0.74 -1.98 -14.66
CA HIS A 222 1.37 -1.47 -13.43
C HIS A 222 2.76 -2.08 -13.20
N ALA A 223 2.92 -3.39 -13.38
CA ALA A 223 4.19 -4.07 -13.20
C ALA A 223 5.24 -3.58 -14.23
N ALA A 224 4.86 -3.42 -15.49
CA ALA A 224 5.71 -2.84 -16.51
C ALA A 224 6.07 -1.37 -16.20
N ALA A 225 5.09 -0.57 -15.74
CA ALA A 225 5.34 0.81 -15.31
C ALA A 225 6.32 0.88 -14.13
N LEU A 226 6.18 0.00 -13.14
CA LEU A 226 7.07 -0.09 -11.99
C LEU A 226 8.51 -0.44 -12.40
N LEU A 227 8.69 -1.43 -13.27
CA LEU A 227 10.01 -1.78 -13.80
C LEU A 227 10.63 -0.62 -14.58
N LEU A 228 9.83 0.10 -15.37
CA LEU A 228 10.28 1.25 -16.14
C LEU A 228 10.64 2.44 -15.23
N LEU A 229 9.90 2.66 -14.13
CA LEU A 229 10.24 3.65 -13.10
C LEU A 229 11.56 3.30 -12.41
N VAL A 230 11.76 2.02 -12.04
CA VAL A 230 13.04 1.55 -11.48
C VAL A 230 14.20 1.80 -12.44
N ALA A 231 14.02 1.49 -13.73
CA ALA A 231 15.03 1.78 -14.75
C ALA A 231 15.25 3.29 -14.95
N ALA A 232 14.19 4.11 -14.84
CA ALA A 232 14.28 5.55 -14.93
C ALA A 232 15.07 6.20 -13.80
N CYS A 233 15.16 5.57 -12.62
CA CYS A 233 16.06 6.04 -11.56
C CYS A 233 17.54 5.98 -11.97
N LEU A 234 17.91 5.12 -12.93
CA LEU A 234 19.28 4.98 -13.44
C LEU A 234 19.51 5.75 -14.74
N ARG A 235 18.46 5.94 -15.55
CA ARG A 235 18.50 6.63 -16.86
C ARG A 235 17.31 7.58 -17.03
N PRO A 236 17.23 8.66 -16.25
CA PRO A 236 16.04 9.51 -16.20
C PRO A 236 15.73 10.19 -17.54
N ASP A 237 16.75 10.67 -18.27
CA ASP A 237 16.56 11.42 -19.52
C ASP A 237 15.80 10.64 -20.59
N ALA A 238 16.03 9.32 -20.65
CA ALA A 238 15.40 8.45 -21.64
C ALA A 238 14.09 7.83 -21.13
N LEU A 239 14.02 7.48 -19.84
CA LEU A 239 12.99 6.58 -19.34
C LEU A 239 11.94 7.25 -18.44
N ALA A 240 12.19 8.44 -17.89
CA ALA A 240 11.25 9.06 -16.95
C ALA A 240 9.89 9.37 -17.58
N ARG A 241 9.88 9.93 -18.80
CA ARG A 241 8.65 10.25 -19.55
C ARG A 241 7.82 9.00 -19.90
N PRO A 242 8.40 7.96 -20.54
CA PRO A 242 7.63 6.75 -20.84
C PRO A 242 7.21 5.99 -19.57
N ALA A 243 8.02 6.00 -18.51
CA ALA A 243 7.64 5.44 -17.20
C ALA A 243 6.40 6.14 -16.63
N ALA A 244 6.40 7.47 -16.59
CA ALA A 244 5.28 8.27 -16.11
C ALA A 244 4.02 8.08 -16.99
N ALA A 245 4.18 8.04 -18.31
CA ALA A 245 3.06 7.80 -19.23
C ALA A 245 2.41 6.42 -19.00
N LEU A 246 3.22 5.36 -18.89
CA LEU A 246 2.70 4.01 -18.65
C LEU A 246 2.07 3.89 -17.26
N MET A 247 2.65 4.53 -16.24
CA MET A 247 2.07 4.59 -14.91
C MET A 247 0.72 5.32 -14.92
N CYS A 248 0.62 6.44 -15.64
CA CYS A 248 -0.63 7.18 -15.81
C CYS A 248 -1.70 6.30 -16.48
N VAL A 249 -1.35 5.58 -17.54
CA VAL A 249 -2.25 4.61 -18.19
C VAL A 249 -2.71 3.52 -17.21
N ALA A 250 -1.81 2.96 -16.40
CA ALA A 250 -2.16 1.95 -15.41
C ALA A 250 -3.13 2.48 -14.33
N CYS A 251 -2.93 3.72 -13.88
CA CYS A 251 -3.81 4.40 -12.93
C CYS A 251 -5.18 4.76 -13.52
N LEU A 252 -5.22 5.28 -14.75
CA LEU A 252 -6.47 5.59 -15.46
C LEU A 252 -7.27 4.32 -15.76
N TRP A 253 -6.60 3.21 -16.07
CA TRP A 253 -7.25 1.91 -16.24
C TRP A 253 -7.83 1.41 -14.92
N LEU A 254 -7.10 1.52 -13.80
CA LEU A 254 -7.66 1.21 -12.49
C LEU A 254 -8.92 2.04 -12.23
N TRP A 255 -8.83 3.36 -12.38
CA TRP A 255 -9.96 4.26 -12.22
C TRP A 255 -11.16 3.84 -13.09
N TYR A 256 -10.93 3.51 -14.37
CA TYR A 256 -11.97 3.05 -15.27
C TYR A 256 -12.62 1.73 -14.82
N ASN A 257 -11.83 0.77 -14.33
CA ASN A 257 -12.36 -0.49 -13.78
C ASN A 257 -13.25 -0.23 -12.54
N LEU A 258 -12.81 0.64 -11.62
CA LEU A 258 -13.58 0.98 -10.41
C LEU A 258 -14.84 1.79 -10.74
N ALA A 259 -14.74 2.77 -11.65
CA ALA A 259 -15.88 3.54 -12.11
C ALA A 259 -16.92 2.67 -12.81
N THR A 260 -16.51 1.61 -13.53
CA THR A 260 -17.42 0.64 -14.14
C THR A 260 -18.20 -0.13 -13.07
N ALA A 261 -17.55 -0.56 -11.99
CA ALA A 261 -18.21 -1.22 -10.86
C ALA A 261 -19.22 -0.29 -10.16
N ALA A 262 -18.83 0.97 -9.91
CA ALA A 262 -19.72 1.98 -9.33
C ALA A 262 -20.92 2.27 -10.25
N ARG A 263 -20.72 2.41 -11.56
CA ARG A 263 -21.81 2.57 -12.52
C ARG A 263 -22.74 1.36 -12.56
N LEU A 264 -22.21 0.14 -12.42
CA LEU A 264 -23.03 -1.07 -12.34
C LEU A 264 -23.92 -1.06 -11.11
N TYR A 265 -23.38 -0.68 -9.94
CA TYR A 265 -24.15 -0.48 -8.71
C TYR A 265 -25.32 0.49 -8.95
N TRP A 266 -25.04 1.70 -9.43
CA TRP A 266 -26.06 2.73 -9.64
C TRP A 266 -27.12 2.37 -10.70
N ARG A 267 -26.80 1.46 -11.63
CA ARG A 267 -27.75 0.95 -12.64
C ARG A 267 -28.66 -0.13 -12.10
N LEU A 268 -28.16 -0.95 -11.17
CA LEU A 268 -28.87 -2.12 -10.64
C LEU A 268 -29.53 -1.86 -9.28
N ARG A 269 -29.17 -0.76 -8.58
CA ARG A 269 -29.88 -0.37 -7.37
C ARG A 269 -31.37 -0.22 -7.68
N PRO A 270 -32.26 -0.77 -6.85
CA PRO A 270 -33.67 -0.45 -6.95
C PRO A 270 -33.85 1.06 -6.75
N ALA A 271 -34.76 1.68 -7.50
CA ALA A 271 -35.28 2.98 -7.09
C ALA A 271 -35.92 2.75 -5.72
N SER A 272 -35.49 3.50 -4.70
CA SER A 272 -36.14 3.50 -3.38
C SER A 272 -37.61 3.84 -3.59
N GLY A 273 -38.46 2.83 -3.65
CA GLY A 273 -39.90 3.01 -3.52
C GLY A 273 -40.13 3.60 -2.14
N SER A 274 -40.89 4.69 -2.06
CA SER A 274 -41.37 5.26 -0.80
C SER A 274 -41.74 4.15 0.17
N PRO A 275 -41.43 4.27 1.48
CA PRO A 275 -41.98 3.36 2.46
C PRO A 275 -43.51 3.43 2.30
N LEU A 276 -44.11 2.32 1.87
CA LEU A 276 -45.56 2.21 1.81
C LEU A 276 -46.08 2.49 3.21
N SER A 277 -46.96 3.50 3.28
CA SER A 277 -47.73 3.89 4.44
C SER A 277 -48.29 2.67 5.14
N VAL A 278 -47.84 2.42 6.37
CA VAL A 278 -48.59 1.57 7.30
C VAL A 278 -49.73 2.43 7.84
N THR A 279 -50.83 2.50 7.09
CA THR A 279 -52.13 2.79 7.67
C THR A 279 -52.64 1.48 8.26
N ALA A 280 -52.59 1.35 9.58
CA ALA A 280 -53.45 0.43 10.30
C ALA A 280 -54.77 1.16 10.62
N PRO A 281 -55.92 0.72 10.11
CA PRO A 281 -57.20 1.07 10.73
C PRO A 281 -57.39 0.16 11.96
N THR A 282 -57.46 0.82 13.11
CA THR A 282 -58.05 0.44 14.43
C THR A 282 -57.95 -1.03 14.87
#